data_AF-A0A3P6FAN9-F1
#
_entry.id   AF-A0A3P6FAN9-F1
#
_cell.length_a   1.000
_cell.length_b   1.000
_cell.length_c   1.000
_cell.angle_alpha   90.00
_cell.angle_beta   90.00
_cell.angle_gamma   90.00
#
_symmetry.space_group_name_H-M   'P 1'
#
loop_
_entity.id
_entity.type
_entity.pdbx_description
1 polymer ?
#
loop_
_entity_poly.entity_id
_entity_poly.type
_entity_poly.pdbx_seq_one_letter_code
_entity_poly.pdbx_strand_id
1 'polypeptide(L)'
;MEELKNHYDMIGFIADAQYGIPTRCPCGGEIMKDASPNPKYPSDFDTLPGRRYLTCKRYKDDGMHFRQPWVFGVEEEVRSLRREVDDMAAEIAKLKRLITRP
;
A
#
# COMPACT_ATOMS: atom_id res chain seq x y z
N MET A 1 -10.53 -12.61 -25.67
CA MET A 1 -11.24 -11.88 -24.59
C MET A 1 -10.62 -12.14 -23.23
N GLU A 2 -10.35 -13.39 -22.86
CA GLU A 2 -9.74 -13.75 -21.56
C GLU A 2 -8.32 -13.20 -21.37
N GLU A 3 -7.46 -13.27 -22.39
CA GLU A 3 -6.10 -12.71 -22.33
C GLU A 3 -6.10 -11.19 -22.15
N LEU A 4 -7.01 -10.49 -22.82
CA LEU A 4 -7.17 -9.05 -22.69
C LEU A 4 -7.63 -8.67 -21.28
N LYS A 5 -8.55 -9.44 -20.69
CA LYS A 5 -8.97 -9.26 -19.31
C LYS A 5 -7.79 -9.45 -18.35
N ASN A 6 -7.01 -10.51 -18.50
CA ASN A 6 -5.82 -10.75 -17.68
C ASN A 6 -4.81 -9.61 -17.78
N HIS A 7 -4.66 -9.00 -18.97
CA HIS A 7 -3.80 -7.84 -19.16
C HIS A 7 -4.30 -6.60 -18.40
N TYR A 8 -5.60 -6.30 -18.46
CA TYR A 8 -6.19 -5.21 -17.70
C TYR A 8 -6.13 -5.45 -16.19
N ASP A 9 -6.42 -6.66 -15.72
CA ASP A 9 -6.33 -7.02 -14.31
C ASP A 9 -4.89 -6.85 -13.79
N MET A 10 -3.89 -7.28 -14.58
CA MET A 10 -2.47 -7.06 -14.29
C MET A 10 -2.12 -5.57 -14.17
N ILE A 11 -2.59 -4.72 -15.10
CA ILE A 11 -2.37 -3.26 -15.03
C ILE A 11 -3.02 -2.68 -13.76
N GLY A 12 -4.23 -3.14 -13.41
CA GLY A 12 -4.91 -2.75 -12.18
C GLY A 12 -4.07 -3.05 -10.94
N PHE A 13 -3.51 -4.26 -10.84
CA PHE A 13 -2.64 -4.63 -9.72
C PHE A 13 -1.36 -3.79 -9.65
N ILE A 14 -0.83 -3.32 -10.79
CA ILE A 14 0.31 -2.41 -10.82
C ILE A 14 -0.08 -1.02 -10.30
N ALA A 15 -1.24 -0.51 -10.73
CA ALA A 15 -1.75 0.77 -10.26
C ALA A 15 -2.02 0.75 -8.76
N ASP A 16 -2.65 -0.31 -8.25
CA ASP A 16 -2.90 -0.50 -6.81
C ASP A 16 -1.59 -0.45 -5.99
N ALA A 17 -0.51 -1.03 -6.52
CA ALA A 17 0.80 -1.03 -5.86
C ALA A 17 1.58 0.29 -5.98
N GLN A 18 1.20 1.17 -6.91
CA GLN A 18 1.81 2.50 -7.10
C GLN A 18 1.14 3.59 -6.27
N TYR A 19 -0.15 3.41 -5.95
CA TYR A 19 -0.96 4.40 -5.26
C TYR A 19 -1.59 3.87 -3.96
N GLY A 20 -1.14 2.70 -3.49
CA GLY A 20 -1.68 2.05 -2.29
C GLY A 20 -0.99 0.74 -1.92
N ILE A 21 -1.67 -0.01 -1.05
CA ILE A 21 -1.22 -1.31 -0.55
C ILE A 21 -1.52 -2.39 -1.61
N PRO A 22 -0.51 -3.07 -2.18
CA PRO A 22 -0.74 -4.12 -3.18
C PRO A 22 -1.58 -5.27 -2.60
N THR A 23 -2.69 -5.58 -3.26
CA THR A 23 -3.58 -6.70 -2.90
C THR A 23 -3.23 -7.99 -3.64
N ARG A 24 -2.74 -7.86 -4.88
CA ARG A 24 -2.28 -8.96 -5.73
C ARG A 24 -1.01 -8.60 -6.49
N CYS A 25 -0.25 -9.62 -6.85
CA CYS A 25 0.91 -9.49 -7.74
C CYS A 25 0.45 -9.55 -9.22
N PRO A 26 1.16 -8.89 -10.15
CA PRO A 26 0.90 -8.97 -11.59
C PRO A 26 0.85 -10.41 -12.14
N CYS A 27 1.56 -11.34 -11.49
CA CYS A 27 1.50 -12.77 -11.83
C CYS A 27 0.20 -13.47 -11.38
N GLY A 28 -0.75 -12.75 -10.78
CA GLY A 28 -1.97 -13.27 -10.14
C GLY A 28 -1.75 -13.87 -8.74
N GLY A 29 -0.51 -13.83 -8.24
CA GLY A 29 -0.15 -14.38 -6.94
C GLY A 29 -0.65 -13.51 -5.78
N GLU A 30 -0.97 -14.16 -4.66
CA GLU A 30 -1.36 -13.47 -3.43
C GLU A 30 -0.18 -12.72 -2.80
N ILE A 31 -0.47 -11.56 -2.22
CA ILE A 31 0.47 -10.76 -1.44
C ILE A 31 0.36 -11.16 0.02
N MET A 32 1.47 -11.59 0.61
CA MET A 32 1.58 -12.01 1.99
C MET A 32 2.38 -10.99 2.80
N LYS A 33 2.08 -10.89 4.09
CA LYS A 33 2.90 -10.11 5.04
C LYS A 33 4.09 -10.97 5.45
N ASP A 34 5.26 -10.61 4.95
CA ASP A 34 6.53 -11.24 5.30
C ASP A 34 7.22 -10.41 6.38
N ALA A 35 7.83 -11.07 7.37
CA ALA A 35 8.60 -10.41 8.42
C ALA A 35 10.03 -10.95 8.39
N SER A 36 10.98 -10.13 7.97
CA SER A 36 12.37 -10.55 7.81
C SER A 36 13.22 -10.03 8.98
N PRO A 37 13.76 -10.91 9.84
CA PRO A 37 14.64 -10.50 10.93
C PRO A 37 16.00 -9.98 10.44
N ASN A 38 16.46 -10.47 9.27
CA ASN A 38 17.69 -10.06 8.59
C ASN A 38 17.37 -9.70 7.12
N PRO A 39 18.22 -8.93 6.39
CA PRO A 39 18.07 -8.78 4.95
C PRO A 39 18.10 -10.16 4.29
N LYS A 40 17.01 -10.53 3.61
CA LYS A 40 16.90 -11.82 2.91
C LYS A 40 17.38 -11.70 1.47
N TYR A 41 17.18 -10.53 0.87
CA TYR A 41 17.55 -10.24 -0.51
C TYR A 41 18.40 -8.97 -0.62
N PRO A 42 19.31 -8.87 -1.59
CA PRO A 42 20.10 -7.66 -1.84
C PRO A 42 19.25 -6.41 -2.12
N SER A 43 18.03 -6.59 -2.64
CA SER A 43 17.05 -5.53 -2.92
C SER A 43 16.27 -5.05 -1.69
N ASP A 44 16.49 -5.64 -0.51
CA ASP A 44 15.87 -5.19 0.74
C ASP A 44 16.45 -3.81 1.15
N PHE A 45 15.67 -2.75 0.96
CA PHE A 45 16.09 -1.35 1.14
C PHE A 45 16.33 -0.91 2.60
N ASP A 46 15.51 -1.40 3.54
CA ASP A 46 15.67 -1.10 4.97
C ASP A 46 16.68 -2.10 5.54
N THR A 47 17.57 -1.74 6.49
CA THR A 47 18.59 -2.61 7.11
C THR A 47 18.33 -2.93 8.60
N LEU A 48 17.21 -2.51 9.18
CA LEU A 48 16.91 -2.71 10.61
C LEU A 48 16.24 -4.07 10.92
N PRO A 49 16.44 -4.69 12.10
CA PRO A 49 15.75 -5.94 12.47
C PRO A 49 14.23 -5.77 12.62
N GLY A 50 13.44 -6.76 12.17
CA GLY A 50 11.97 -6.77 12.35
C GLY A 50 11.15 -6.18 11.19
N ARG A 51 11.73 -6.09 9.99
CA ARG A 51 11.13 -5.49 8.79
C ARG A 51 9.89 -6.25 8.37
N ARG A 52 8.86 -5.51 7.99
CA ARG A 52 7.64 -6.07 7.38
C ARG A 52 7.61 -5.71 5.91
N TYR A 53 7.34 -6.70 5.07
CA TYR A 53 7.20 -6.56 3.63
C TYR A 53 5.85 -7.11 3.19
N LEU A 54 5.32 -6.50 2.13
CA LEU A 54 4.24 -7.06 1.34
C LEU A 54 4.90 -7.80 0.18
N THR A 55 4.89 -9.13 0.23
CA THR A 55 5.67 -9.99 -0.67
C THR A 55 4.75 -10.96 -1.39
N CYS A 56 4.92 -11.10 -2.70
CA CYS A 56 4.26 -12.15 -3.47
C CYS A 56 4.71 -13.54 -2.98
N LYS A 57 3.77 -14.48 -2.84
CA LYS A 57 4.09 -15.88 -2.50
C LYS A 57 5.12 -16.55 -3.41
N ARG A 58 5.23 -16.09 -4.67
CA ARG A 58 6.17 -16.60 -5.67
C ARG A 58 7.43 -15.75 -5.83
N TYR A 59 7.69 -14.82 -4.92
CA TYR A 59 8.83 -13.91 -5.00
C TYR A 59 10.17 -14.65 -5.06
N LYS A 60 11.02 -14.27 -6.03
CA LYS A 60 12.36 -14.85 -6.25
C LYS A 60 13.45 -13.80 -6.48
N ASP A 61 13.17 -12.52 -6.19
CA ASP A 61 14.11 -11.41 -6.45
C ASP A 61 14.54 -11.29 -7.92
N ASP A 62 13.58 -11.50 -8.82
CA ASP A 62 13.74 -11.47 -10.28
C ASP A 62 13.28 -10.14 -10.92
N GLY A 63 12.83 -9.19 -10.09
CA GLY A 63 12.23 -7.93 -10.53
C GLY A 63 10.81 -8.05 -11.09
N MET A 64 10.24 -9.26 -11.14
CA MET A 64 8.91 -9.52 -11.72
C MET A 64 7.81 -9.68 -10.66
N HIS A 65 8.21 -9.91 -9.41
CA HIS A 65 7.30 -10.11 -8.29
C HIS A 65 7.37 -8.95 -7.29
N PHE A 66 6.21 -8.59 -6.72
CA PHE A 66 6.18 -7.57 -5.69
C PHE A 66 6.87 -8.03 -4.40
N ARG A 67 7.74 -7.15 -3.92
CA ARG A 67 8.25 -7.09 -2.56
C ARG A 67 8.42 -5.63 -2.19
N GLN A 68 7.42 -5.10 -1.51
CA GLN A 68 7.40 -3.69 -1.11
C GLN A 68 7.52 -3.60 0.42
N PRO A 69 8.37 -2.68 0.94
CA PRO A 69 8.38 -2.36 2.37
C PRO A 69 6.99 -1.95 2.85
N TRP A 70 6.54 -2.51 3.98
CA TRP A 70 5.23 -2.18 4.56
C TRP A 70 5.12 -0.69 4.95
N VAL A 71 6.25 -0.05 5.27
CA VAL A 71 6.31 1.36 5.68
C VAL A 71 5.76 2.31 4.61
N PHE A 72 5.93 2.02 3.32
CA PHE A 72 5.37 2.88 2.25
C PHE A 72 3.85 2.84 2.24
N GLY A 73 3.27 1.64 2.34
CA GLY A 73 1.82 1.49 2.46
C GLY A 73 1.26 2.16 3.72
N VAL A 74 1.97 2.06 4.85
CA VAL A 74 1.58 2.76 6.09
C VAL A 74 1.64 4.27 5.92
N GLU A 75 2.68 4.80 5.29
CA GLU A 75 2.82 6.24 5.08
C GLU A 75 1.68 6.81 4.23
N GLU A 76 1.29 6.11 3.16
CA GLU A 76 0.17 6.51 2.30
C GLU A 76 -1.17 6.49 3.05
N GLU A 77 -1.47 5.40 3.78
CA GLU A 77 -2.67 5.29 4.61
C GLU A 77 -2.73 6.39 5.67
N VAL A 78 -1.61 6.66 6.35
CA VAL A 78 -1.54 7.73 7.37
C VAL A 78 -1.77 9.10 6.74
N ARG A 79 -1.25 9.36 5.53
CA ARG A 79 -1.53 10.61 4.80
C ARG A 79 -3.00 10.74 4.42
N SER A 80 -3.64 9.65 3.98
CA SER A 80 -5.08 9.65 3.65
C SER A 80 -5.92 9.93 4.90
N LEU A 81 -5.68 9.18 5.98
CA LEU A 81 -6.36 9.37 7.26
C LEU A 81 -6.16 10.78 7.81
N ARG A 82 -4.96 11.35 7.65
CA ARG A 82 -4.70 12.74 8.07
C ARG A 82 -5.58 13.73 7.31
N ARG A 83 -5.75 13.57 6.00
CA ARG A 83 -6.63 14.43 5.19
C ARG A 83 -8.09 14.32 5.64
N GLU A 84 -8.60 13.11 5.83
CA GLU A 84 -9.97 12.89 6.30
C GLU A 84 -10.21 13.53 7.68
N VAL A 85 -9.23 13.43 8.59
CA VAL A 85 -9.29 14.07 9.90
C VAL A 85 -9.29 15.60 9.78
N ASP A 86 -8.46 16.17 8.91
CA ASP A 86 -8.41 17.61 8.67
C ASP A 86 -9.74 18.13 8.08
N ASP A 87 -10.34 17.40 7.15
CA ASP A 87 -11.65 17.71 6.55
C ASP A 87 -12.78 17.64 7.59
N MET A 88 -12.80 16.59 8.43
CA MET A 88 -13.75 16.48 9.53
C MET A 88 -13.59 17.63 10.53
N ALA A 89 -12.36 18.02 10.86
CA ALA A 89 -12.09 19.13 11.76
C ALA A 89 -12.62 20.47 11.19
N ALA A 90 -12.48 20.68 9.88
CA ALA A 90 -13.01 21.86 9.20
C ALA A 90 -14.55 21.91 9.24
N GLU A 91 -15.24 20.79 8.99
CA GLU A 91 -16.70 20.74 9.05
C GLU A 91 -17.22 20.93 10.48
N ILE A 92 -16.56 20.34 11.49
CA ILE A 92 -16.88 20.57 12.90
C ILE A 92 -16.73 22.06 13.26
N ALA A 93 -15.66 22.71 12.80
CA ALA A 93 -15.44 24.14 13.06
C ALA A 93 -16.55 25.01 12.43
N LYS A 94 -16.99 24.65 11.22
CA LYS A 94 -18.09 25.33 10.52
C LYS A 94 -19.42 25.13 11.23
N LEU A 95 -19.77 23.89 11.61
CA LEU A 95 -21.00 23.59 12.35
C LEU A 95 -21.04 24.30 13.70
N LYS A 96 -19.91 24.32 14.43
CA LYS A 96 -19.79 25.08 15.69
C LYS A 96 -20.15 26.55 15.49
N ARG A 97 -19.63 27.20 14.45
CA ARG A 97 -19.94 28.62 14.14
C ARG A 97 -21.41 28.86 13.83
N LEU A 98 -22.10 27.89 13.23
CA LEU A 98 -23.54 28.00 12.94
C LEU A 98 -24.38 27.89 14.21
N ILE A 99 -23.98 27.04 15.14
CA ILE A 99 -24.69 26.81 16.41
C ILE A 99 -24.42 27.94 17.41
N THR A 100 -23.22 28.52 17.42
CA THR A 100 -22.86 29.62 18.34
C THR A 100 -23.16 31.02 17.79
N ARG A 101 -23.75 31.13 16.60
CA ARG A 101 -24.25 32.41 16.09
C ARG A 101 -25.53 32.78 16.85
N PRO A 102 -25.57 33.93 17.55
CA PRO A 102 -26.76 34.38 18.27
C PRO A 102 -27.92 34.72 17.33
#